data_AF-A0A8K1FXF4-F1
#
_entry.id   AF-A0A8K1FXF4-F1
#
_cell.length_a   1.000
_cell.length_b   1.000
_cell.length_c   1.000
_cell.angle_alpha   90.00
_cell.angle_beta   90.00
_cell.angle_gamma   90.00
#
_symmetry.space_group_name_H-M   'P 1'
#
loop_
_entity.id
_entity.type
_entity.pdbx_description
1 polymer ?
#
loop_
_entity_poly.entity_id
_entity_poly.type
_entity_poly.pdbx_seq_one_letter_code
_entity_poly.pdbx_strand_id
1 'polypeptide(L)'
;MEMILETPRSFLHLQEAAPRQLLTSSKDFLVAGQKKQLQELYRLGPQLGSGGFGTVYSGTRLSDGSPVAIKRVARESVLQWDELPDGTRVPVEIALMEKVGSGCHNIIQLLDWFEQPDGFLLVMERPEQSQDLLNILVEQEFLSEEAARWLFCQVLEAVRHCTACGVLHRDIKPDNLLVDPETGHLKLIDFGCGTFLQESVFRTFAGTRTYSPPEWICLGYYHGHAATIWSLGVLLYVMVCGDMPFREDRDIVSGQLSFRRQVSP
;
A
#
# COMPACT_ATOMS: atom_id res chain seq x y z
N MET A 1 4.88 -25.63 8.94
CA MET A 1 6.12 -25.25 9.64
C MET A 1 6.11 -23.74 9.70
N GLU A 2 5.49 -23.17 10.74
CA GLU A 2 5.47 -21.72 10.95
C GLU A 2 6.88 -21.28 11.33
N MET A 3 7.53 -20.49 10.47
CA MET A 3 8.72 -19.75 10.86
C MET A 3 8.24 -18.50 11.59
N ILE A 4 8.32 -18.53 12.93
CA ILE A 4 8.28 -17.32 13.72
C ILE A 4 9.62 -16.62 13.45
N LEU A 5 9.61 -15.66 12.53
CA LEU A 5 10.74 -14.75 12.38
C LEU A 5 10.67 -13.79 13.58
N GLU A 6 11.63 -13.88 14.50
CA GLU A 6 11.78 -12.88 15.56
C GLU A 6 12.27 -11.56 14.95
N THR A 7 11.74 -10.44 15.45
CA THR A 7 12.20 -9.09 15.11
C THR A 7 13.72 -8.96 15.33
N PRO A 8 14.50 -8.48 14.34
CA PRO A 8 15.93 -8.27 14.47
C PRO A 8 16.31 -7.45 15.72
N ARG A 9 17.29 -7.92 16.49
CA ARG A 9 17.85 -7.20 17.64
C ARG A 9 18.78 -6.06 17.19
N SER A 10 18.24 -5.07 16.48
CA SER A 10 18.66 -3.67 16.53
C SER A 10 17.92 -2.84 15.48
N PHE A 11 16.94 -2.04 15.91
CA PHE A 11 16.52 -0.82 15.22
C PHE A 11 16.67 0.42 16.12
N LEU A 12 17.62 0.36 17.07
CA LEU A 12 17.89 1.25 18.21
C LEU A 12 17.06 0.95 19.47
N HIS A 13 17.66 1.23 20.62
CA HIS A 13 17.42 0.61 21.93
C HIS A 13 16.00 0.72 22.54
N LEU A 14 15.57 -0.39 23.18
CA LEU A 14 14.65 -0.59 24.32
C LEU A 14 13.31 0.19 24.29
N GLN A 15 12.13 -0.45 24.38
CA GLN A 15 11.62 -1.10 25.58
C GLN A 15 10.35 -1.94 25.27
N GLU A 16 10.11 -3.02 26.02
CA GLU A 16 8.95 -3.91 25.90
C GLU A 16 7.60 -3.18 26.04
N ALA A 17 6.67 -3.43 25.11
CA ALA A 17 5.28 -3.00 25.19
C ALA A 17 4.37 -4.14 25.69
N ALA A 18 3.52 -3.82 26.67
CA ALA A 18 2.57 -4.72 27.32
C ALA A 18 1.49 -5.28 26.36
N PRO A 19 0.88 -6.46 26.67
CA PRO A 19 -0.07 -7.11 25.78
C PRO A 19 -1.38 -6.32 25.64
N ARG A 20 -1.72 -5.90 24.42
CA ARG A 20 -3.04 -5.33 24.10
C ARG A 20 -4.06 -6.45 23.93
N GLN A 21 -5.17 -6.33 24.66
CA GLN A 21 -6.33 -7.22 24.60
C GLN A 21 -6.98 -7.18 23.21
N LEU A 22 -7.36 -8.35 22.71
CA LEU A 22 -8.20 -8.51 21.53
C LEU A 22 -9.55 -7.81 21.74
N LEU A 23 -9.78 -6.71 21.03
CA LEU A 23 -11.10 -6.13 20.86
C LEU A 23 -11.81 -6.90 19.75
N THR A 24 -12.77 -7.73 20.14
CA THR A 24 -13.73 -8.36 19.25
C THR A 24 -14.57 -7.28 18.56
N SER A 25 -14.58 -7.29 17.24
CA SER A 25 -15.46 -6.46 16.42
C SER A 25 -16.92 -6.88 16.64
N SER A 26 -17.66 -6.10 17.42
CA SER A 26 -19.12 -6.13 17.40
C SER A 26 -19.59 -5.22 16.27
N LYS A 27 -20.08 -5.83 15.19
CA LYS A 27 -20.88 -5.12 14.19
C LYS A 27 -22.26 -4.85 14.81
N ASP A 28 -22.42 -3.68 15.41
CA ASP A 28 -23.74 -3.18 15.78
C ASP A 28 -24.52 -2.88 14.49
N PHE A 29 -25.62 -3.60 14.30
CA PHE A 29 -26.60 -3.34 13.26
C PHE A 29 -27.26 -1.98 13.52
N LEU A 30 -26.85 -0.96 12.78
CA LEU A 30 -27.56 0.32 12.75
C LEU A 30 -28.76 0.23 11.78
N VAL A 31 -29.93 0.54 12.35
CA VAL A 31 -31.22 0.74 11.67
C VAL A 31 -31.09 1.86 10.63
N ALA A 32 -31.77 1.71 9.49
CA ALA A 32 -31.80 2.68 8.39
C ALA A 32 -32.14 4.11 8.86
N GLY A 33 -31.15 5.00 8.84
CA GLY A 33 -31.28 6.42 9.19
C GLY A 33 -29.98 7.16 8.86
N GLN A 34 -30.09 8.19 8.02
CA GLN A 34 -29.07 9.18 7.59
C GLN A 34 -27.60 8.79 7.81
N LYS A 35 -26.85 8.52 6.72
CA LYS A 35 -25.38 8.45 6.77
C LYS A 35 -24.87 9.74 7.42
N LYS A 36 -24.25 9.62 8.59
CA LYS A 36 -23.62 10.74 9.30
C LYS A 36 -22.65 11.45 8.36
N GLN A 37 -22.57 12.77 8.45
CA GLN A 37 -21.61 13.52 7.64
C GLN A 37 -20.20 13.28 8.16
N LEU A 38 -19.19 13.34 7.27
CA LEU A 38 -17.78 13.21 7.65
C LEU A 38 -17.41 14.06 8.88
N GLN A 39 -17.87 15.31 8.93
CA GLN A 39 -17.54 16.27 9.99
C GLN A 39 -18.10 15.89 11.37
N GLU A 40 -19.13 15.05 11.42
CA GLU A 40 -19.70 14.53 12.66
C GLU A 40 -18.88 13.36 13.23
N LEU A 41 -18.03 12.74 12.41
CA LEU A 41 -17.26 11.55 12.74
C LEU A 41 -15.75 11.80 12.81
N TYR A 42 -15.26 12.78 12.04
CA TYR A 42 -13.85 13.04 11.86
C TYR A 42 -13.53 14.54 11.87
N ARG A 43 -12.44 14.89 12.53
CA ARG A 43 -11.81 16.21 12.42
C ARG A 43 -10.71 16.15 11.36
N LEU A 44 -10.80 17.00 10.35
CA LEU A 44 -9.77 17.15 9.32
C LEU A 44 -8.57 17.92 9.90
N GLY A 45 -7.37 17.47 9.54
CA GLY A 45 -6.08 18.07 9.89
C GLY A 45 -5.33 18.62 8.67
N PRO A 46 -4.02 18.87 8.81
CA PRO A 46 -3.19 19.38 7.72
C PRO A 46 -3.03 18.36 6.57
N GLN A 47 -2.67 18.86 5.39
CA GLN A 47 -2.34 18.01 4.25
C GLN A 47 -1.06 17.21 4.54
N LEU A 48 -1.09 15.90 4.24
CA LEU A 48 0.06 15.00 4.33
C LEU A 48 0.77 14.88 2.97
N GLY A 49 0.00 14.87 1.87
CA GLY A 49 0.55 14.75 0.52
C GLY A 49 -0.50 14.95 -0.56
N SER A 50 -0.04 15.08 -1.80
CA SER A 50 -0.89 15.24 -2.99
C SER A 50 -0.20 14.67 -4.22
N GLY A 51 -0.96 14.04 -5.12
CA GLY A 51 -0.44 13.51 -6.37
C GLY A 51 -1.55 13.13 -7.35
N GLY A 52 -1.20 12.31 -8.36
CA GLY A 52 -2.16 11.86 -9.38
C GLY A 52 -3.37 11.09 -8.84
N PHE A 53 -3.24 10.50 -7.65
CA PHE A 53 -4.30 9.74 -6.98
C PHE A 53 -5.15 10.58 -6.02
N GLY A 54 -4.95 11.91 -5.99
CA GLY A 54 -5.69 12.82 -5.13
C GLY A 54 -4.85 13.41 -4.00
N THR A 55 -5.54 13.97 -3.00
CA THR A 55 -4.90 14.70 -1.90
C THR A 55 -5.22 14.03 -0.57
N VAL A 56 -4.19 13.76 0.23
CA VAL A 56 -4.30 13.09 1.53
C VAL A 56 -4.12 14.10 2.65
N TYR A 57 -5.04 14.09 3.61
CA TYR A 57 -5.01 14.91 4.81
C TYR A 57 -4.87 14.04 6.04
N SER A 58 -4.23 14.56 7.08
CA SER A 58 -4.34 14.01 8.42
C SER A 58 -5.76 14.22 8.94
N GLY A 59 -6.17 13.39 9.88
CA GLY A 59 -7.40 13.58 10.62
C GLY A 59 -7.39 12.85 11.95
N THR A 60 -8.46 13.07 12.70
CA THR A 60 -8.72 12.43 14.00
C THR A 60 -10.16 11.94 14.03
N ARG A 61 -10.36 10.65 14.32
CA ARG A 61 -11.69 10.07 14.55
C ARG A 61 -12.23 10.58 15.90
N LEU A 62 -13.43 11.14 15.90
CA LEU A 62 -13.99 11.82 17.07
C LEU A 62 -14.46 10.86 18.17
N SER A 63 -14.79 9.61 17.82
CA SER A 63 -15.31 8.63 18.79
C SER A 63 -14.27 8.17 19.81
N ASP A 64 -12.99 8.11 19.42
CA ASP A 64 -11.91 7.53 20.23
C ASP A 64 -10.59 8.30 20.17
N GLY A 65 -10.53 9.38 19.38
CA GLY A 65 -9.32 10.18 19.21
C GLY A 65 -8.27 9.55 18.29
N SER A 66 -8.58 8.42 17.64
CA SER A 66 -7.60 7.71 16.82
C SER A 66 -7.17 8.52 15.59
N PRO A 67 -5.87 8.49 15.23
CA PRO A 67 -5.36 9.11 14.02
C PRO A 67 -5.87 8.41 12.76
N VAL A 68 -6.29 9.20 11.77
CA VAL A 68 -6.73 8.71 10.45
C VAL A 68 -6.09 9.51 9.32
N ALA A 69 -6.04 8.93 8.13
CA ALA A 69 -5.71 9.61 6.88
C ALA A 69 -6.99 9.74 6.04
N ILE A 70 -7.24 10.92 5.48
CA ILE A 70 -8.43 11.20 4.67
C ILE A 70 -7.96 11.57 3.26
N LYS A 71 -8.11 10.63 2.33
CA LYS A 71 -7.77 10.82 0.91
C LYS A 71 -8.98 11.35 0.15
N ARG A 72 -8.81 12.47 -0.54
CA ARG A 72 -9.81 13.07 -1.43
C ARG A 72 -9.50 12.70 -2.86
N VAL A 73 -10.47 12.10 -3.54
CA VAL A 73 -10.38 11.73 -4.95
C VAL A 73 -11.45 12.50 -5.71
N ALA A 74 -11.04 13.42 -6.58
CA ALA A 74 -11.96 14.16 -7.43
C ALA A 74 -12.69 13.20 -8.39
N ARG A 75 -14.00 13.39 -8.59
CA ARG A 75 -14.82 12.49 -9.40
C ARG A 75 -14.33 12.37 -10.84
N GLU A 76 -13.87 13.48 -11.43
CA GLU A 76 -13.27 13.53 -12.77
C GLU A 76 -11.94 12.76 -12.90
N SER A 77 -11.23 12.56 -11.79
CA SER A 77 -9.97 11.81 -11.75
C SER A 77 -10.18 10.29 -11.59
N VAL A 78 -11.42 9.84 -11.38
CA VAL A 78 -11.73 8.41 -11.21
C VAL A 78 -11.70 7.71 -12.58
N LEU A 79 -10.60 7.01 -12.85
CA LEU A 79 -10.39 6.29 -14.11
C LEU A 79 -11.22 5.01 -14.24
N GLN A 80 -11.52 4.36 -13.11
CA GLN A 80 -12.22 3.08 -13.07
C GLN A 80 -13.24 3.05 -11.94
N TRP A 81 -14.40 2.50 -12.25
CA TRP A 81 -15.55 2.40 -11.36
C TRP A 81 -15.94 0.95 -11.18
N ASP A 82 -16.48 0.62 -10.01
CA ASP A 82 -17.06 -0.68 -9.70
C ASP A 82 -18.34 -0.51 -8.88
N GLU A 83 -19.05 -1.60 -8.64
CA GLU A 83 -20.29 -1.66 -7.88
C GLU A 83 -20.11 -2.54 -6.64
N LEU A 84 -20.42 -1.98 -5.47
CA LEU A 84 -20.45 -2.73 -4.21
C LEU A 84 -21.66 -3.68 -4.19
N PRO A 85 -21.70 -4.69 -3.28
CA PRO A 85 -22.80 -5.66 -3.21
C PRO A 85 -24.20 -5.06 -3.00
N ASP A 86 -24.29 -3.85 -2.47
CA ASP A 86 -25.54 -3.11 -2.26
C ASP A 86 -25.98 -2.27 -3.48
N GLY A 87 -25.23 -2.34 -4.58
CA GLY A 87 -25.48 -1.60 -5.81
C GLY A 87 -24.82 -0.22 -5.87
N THR A 88 -24.06 0.16 -4.84
CA THR A 88 -23.44 1.49 -4.80
C THR A 88 -22.23 1.55 -5.72
N ARG A 89 -22.24 2.51 -6.65
CA ARG A 89 -21.15 2.73 -7.61
C ARG A 89 -20.03 3.56 -6.96
N VAL A 90 -18.83 3.00 -6.92
CA VAL A 90 -17.65 3.58 -6.25
C VAL A 90 -16.41 3.53 -7.15
N PRO A 91 -15.37 4.34 -6.88
CA PRO A 91 -14.05 4.13 -7.45
C PRO A 91 -13.55 2.70 -7.19
N VAL A 92 -12.90 2.08 -8.17
CA VAL A 92 -12.31 0.74 -8.01
C VAL A 92 -11.41 0.66 -6.77
N GLU A 93 -10.65 1.71 -6.45
CA GLU A 93 -9.81 1.77 -5.25
C GLU A 93 -10.60 1.40 -3.96
N ILE A 94 -11.81 1.93 -3.79
CA ILE A 94 -12.67 1.62 -2.64
C ILE A 94 -13.05 0.13 -2.63
N ALA A 95 -13.51 -0.39 -3.78
CA ALA A 95 -13.91 -1.79 -3.90
C ALA A 95 -12.74 -2.76 -3.65
N LEU A 96 -11.52 -2.41 -4.07
CA LEU A 96 -10.32 -3.21 -3.79
C LEU A 96 -9.97 -3.19 -2.30
N MET A 97 -9.99 -2.01 -1.67
CA MET A 97 -9.69 -1.86 -0.25
C MET A 97 -10.68 -2.61 0.65
N GLU A 98 -11.97 -2.58 0.32
CA GLU A 98 -13.01 -3.38 1.00
C GLU A 98 -12.70 -4.89 0.92
N LYS A 99 -12.23 -5.39 -0.23
CA LYS A 99 -11.89 -6.81 -0.40
C LYS A 99 -10.65 -7.25 0.36
N VAL A 100 -9.65 -6.38 0.51
CA VAL A 100 -8.40 -6.72 1.21
C VAL A 100 -8.42 -6.35 2.69
N GLY A 101 -9.39 -5.54 3.14
CA GLY A 101 -9.40 -4.88 4.45
C GLY A 101 -9.49 -5.80 5.68
N SER A 102 -9.69 -7.11 5.50
CA SER A 102 -9.73 -8.08 6.58
C SER A 102 -8.66 -9.16 6.40
N GLY A 103 -7.97 -9.53 7.49
CA GLY A 103 -7.09 -10.71 7.53
C GLY A 103 -5.60 -10.48 7.30
N CYS A 104 -5.16 -9.24 7.01
CA CYS A 104 -3.74 -8.91 6.89
C CYS A 104 -3.44 -7.57 7.57
N HIS A 105 -2.45 -7.55 8.45
CA HIS A 105 -2.03 -6.35 9.19
C HIS A 105 -1.05 -5.49 8.39
N ASN A 106 -0.43 -6.04 7.34
CA ASN A 106 0.53 -5.38 6.47
C ASN A 106 -0.11 -4.57 5.32
N ILE A 107 -1.40 -4.30 5.41
CA ILE A 107 -2.14 -3.46 4.46
C ILE A 107 -2.89 -2.40 5.25
N ILE A 108 -2.90 -1.17 4.73
CA ILE A 108 -3.64 -0.05 5.31
C ILE A 108 -5.14 -0.33 5.25
N GLN A 109 -5.81 -0.22 6.39
CA GLN A 109 -7.25 -0.44 6.48
C GLN A 109 -8.03 0.77 6.01
N LEU A 110 -8.99 0.54 5.11
CA LEU A 110 -10.10 1.46 4.88
C LEU A 110 -11.08 1.33 6.06
N LEU A 111 -11.30 2.44 6.75
CA LEU A 111 -12.18 2.51 7.92
C LEU A 111 -13.59 2.95 7.54
N ASP A 112 -13.70 3.87 6.58
CA ASP A 112 -14.96 4.40 6.07
C ASP A 112 -14.72 5.11 4.72
N TRP A 113 -15.79 5.40 4.00
CA TRP A 113 -15.74 6.26 2.83
C TRP A 113 -17.05 7.04 2.61
N PHE A 114 -16.90 8.22 2.02
CA PHE A 114 -17.99 9.17 1.79
C PHE A 114 -18.02 9.60 0.34
N GLU A 115 -19.20 9.56 -0.26
CA GLU A 115 -19.45 10.20 -1.55
C GLU A 115 -19.81 11.67 -1.32
N GLN A 116 -19.19 12.56 -2.11
CA GLN A 116 -19.48 13.98 -2.17
C GLN A 116 -19.86 14.36 -3.62
N PRO A 117 -20.50 15.52 -3.84
CA PRO A 117 -20.84 15.97 -5.19
C PRO A 117 -19.63 16.02 -6.14
N ASP A 118 -18.48 16.44 -5.62
CA ASP A 118 -17.22 16.66 -6.35
C ASP A 118 -16.25 15.47 -6.29
N GLY A 119 -16.56 14.39 -5.57
CA GLY A 119 -15.63 13.28 -5.44
C GLY A 119 -15.94 12.29 -4.32
N PHE A 120 -14.89 11.62 -3.87
CA PHE A 120 -14.93 10.63 -2.80
C PHE A 120 -13.91 10.97 -1.72
N LEU A 121 -14.26 10.66 -0.48
CA LEU A 121 -13.36 10.69 0.66
C LEU A 121 -13.15 9.27 1.15
N LEU A 122 -11.90 8.83 1.20
CA LEU A 122 -11.51 7.55 1.79
C LEU A 122 -10.88 7.83 3.15
N VAL A 123 -11.44 7.27 4.21
CA VAL A 123 -10.90 7.37 5.56
C VAL A 123 -10.14 6.09 5.88
N MET A 124 -8.85 6.21 6.14
CA MET A 124 -7.94 5.10 6.34
C MET A 124 -7.28 5.18 7.72
N GLU A 125 -6.82 4.04 8.24
CA GLU A 125 -5.95 4.05 9.42
C GLU A 125 -4.69 4.90 9.15
N ARG A 126 -4.13 5.53 10.20
CA ARG A 126 -2.88 6.30 10.08
C ARG A 126 -1.92 5.97 11.23
N PRO A 127 -0.92 5.11 10.99
CA PRO A 127 0.18 4.91 11.93
C PRO A 127 1.01 6.20 12.05
N GLU A 128 1.10 6.80 13.24
CA GLU A 128 1.74 8.13 13.40
C GLU A 128 3.26 8.08 13.44
N GLN A 129 3.82 6.95 13.86
CA GLN A 129 5.28 6.76 13.93
C GLN A 129 5.87 6.25 12.61
N SER A 130 5.06 6.05 11.57
CA SER A 130 5.52 5.52 10.29
C SER A 130 5.88 6.62 9.30
N GLN A 131 6.86 6.33 8.45
CA GLN A 131 7.18 7.08 7.24
C GLN A 131 7.22 6.12 6.05
N ASP A 132 7.10 6.62 4.82
CA ASP A 132 7.28 5.76 3.66
C ASP A 132 8.73 5.26 3.53
N LEU A 133 8.90 4.08 2.94
CA LEU A 133 10.18 3.42 2.78
C LEU A 133 11.13 4.23 1.87
N LEU A 134 10.59 5.06 0.97
CA LEU A 134 11.43 5.93 0.14
C LEU A 134 12.18 6.93 1.02
N ASN A 135 11.51 7.60 1.95
CA ASN A 135 12.16 8.52 2.89
C ASN A 135 13.21 7.81 3.76
N ILE A 136 12.94 6.59 4.23
CA ILE A 136 13.95 5.78 4.94
C ILE A 136 15.18 5.53 4.08
N LEU A 137 15.00 5.19 2.80
CA LEU A 137 16.11 4.95 1.87
C LEU A 137 16.88 6.23 1.52
N VAL A 138 16.21 7.39 1.51
CA VAL A 138 16.89 8.69 1.36
C VAL A 138 17.77 8.98 2.58
N GLU A 139 17.32 8.63 3.78
CA GLU A 139 18.06 8.86 5.03
C GLU A 139 19.21 7.86 5.25
N GLN A 140 18.99 6.58 4.94
CA GLN A 140 19.94 5.49 5.21
C GLN A 140 20.77 5.07 4.01
N GLU A 141 20.51 5.64 2.83
CA GLU A 141 21.01 5.25 1.51
C GLU A 141 20.53 3.86 1.07
N PHE A 142 20.65 2.84 1.92
CA PHE A 142 20.22 1.46 1.66
C PHE A 142 19.92 0.73 2.98
N LEU A 143 19.28 -0.44 2.88
CA LEU A 143 19.06 -1.34 4.01
C LEU A 143 20.15 -2.40 4.13
N SER A 144 20.37 -2.88 5.35
CA SER A 144 21.07 -4.14 5.58
C SER A 144 20.22 -5.29 5.01
N GLU A 145 20.85 -6.40 4.61
CA GLU A 145 20.09 -7.55 4.11
C GLU A 145 19.15 -8.16 5.14
N GLU A 146 19.49 -8.04 6.43
CA GLU A 146 18.61 -8.46 7.52
C GLU A 146 17.35 -7.61 7.61
N ALA A 147 17.51 -6.28 7.60
CA ALA A 147 16.39 -5.34 7.55
C ALA A 147 15.56 -5.52 6.27
N ALA A 148 16.24 -5.64 5.12
CA ALA A 148 15.58 -5.83 3.84
C ALA A 148 14.78 -7.13 3.81
N ARG A 149 15.35 -8.25 4.29
CA ARG A 149 14.65 -9.54 4.40
C ARG A 149 13.41 -9.42 5.28
N TRP A 150 13.53 -8.79 6.45
CA TRP A 150 12.43 -8.61 7.39
C TRP A 150 11.25 -7.84 6.76
N LEU A 151 11.53 -6.68 6.17
CA LEU A 151 10.51 -5.86 5.52
C LEU A 151 9.94 -6.56 4.27
N PHE A 152 10.80 -7.19 3.46
CA PHE A 152 10.38 -7.84 2.24
C PHE A 152 9.48 -9.06 2.51
N CYS A 153 9.70 -9.79 3.60
CA CYS A 153 8.75 -10.83 4.06
C CYS A 153 7.35 -10.26 4.29
N GLN A 154 7.22 -9.12 4.98
CA GLN A 154 5.93 -8.46 5.19
C GLN A 154 5.31 -7.93 3.89
N VAL A 155 6.11 -7.44 2.94
CA VAL A 155 5.64 -7.07 1.60
C VAL A 155 5.06 -8.30 0.89
N LEU A 156 5.76 -9.44 0.93
CA LEU A 156 5.28 -10.68 0.32
C LEU A 156 3.99 -11.17 0.97
N GLU A 157 3.84 -11.04 2.29
CA GLU A 157 2.60 -11.35 3.00
C GLU A 157 1.43 -10.47 2.53
N ALA A 158 1.63 -9.16 2.43
CA ALA A 158 0.63 -8.23 1.90
C ALA A 158 0.24 -8.58 0.45
N VAL A 159 1.21 -8.85 -0.43
CA VAL A 159 0.95 -9.19 -1.84
C VAL A 159 0.22 -10.52 -1.98
N ARG A 160 0.61 -11.52 -1.18
CA ARG A 160 -0.08 -12.81 -1.14
C ARG A 160 -1.51 -12.66 -0.68
N HIS A 161 -1.77 -11.82 0.33
CA HIS A 161 -3.11 -11.52 0.80
C HIS A 161 -3.96 -10.85 -0.30
N CYS A 162 -3.44 -9.78 -0.92
CA CYS A 162 -4.10 -9.13 -2.05
C CYS A 162 -4.48 -10.16 -3.14
N THR A 163 -3.51 -11.00 -3.52
CA THR A 163 -3.71 -12.05 -4.52
C THR A 163 -4.81 -13.04 -4.12
N ALA A 164 -4.81 -13.50 -2.86
CA ALA A 164 -5.83 -14.40 -2.34
C ALA A 164 -7.23 -13.77 -2.32
N CYS A 165 -7.32 -12.45 -2.14
CA CYS A 165 -8.54 -11.67 -2.26
C CYS A 165 -8.93 -11.34 -3.72
N GLY A 166 -8.18 -11.81 -4.71
CA GLY A 166 -8.42 -11.53 -6.12
C GLY A 166 -8.09 -10.08 -6.51
N VAL A 167 -7.12 -9.46 -5.85
CA VAL A 167 -6.69 -8.07 -6.05
C VAL A 167 -5.23 -8.01 -6.49
N LEU A 168 -4.94 -7.16 -7.47
CA LEU A 168 -3.60 -6.79 -7.88
C LEU A 168 -3.35 -5.32 -7.55
N HIS A 169 -2.27 -5.02 -6.82
CA HIS A 169 -1.90 -3.65 -6.43
C HIS A 169 -1.36 -2.82 -7.62
N ARG A 170 -0.52 -3.44 -8.46
CA ARG A 170 0.13 -2.88 -9.67
C ARG A 170 1.09 -1.70 -9.48
N ASP A 171 1.23 -1.14 -8.28
CA ASP A 171 2.22 -0.08 -8.01
C ASP A 171 3.00 -0.33 -6.70
N ILE A 172 3.58 -1.51 -6.54
CA ILE A 172 4.40 -1.84 -5.36
C ILE A 172 5.78 -1.20 -5.52
N LYS A 173 6.09 -0.24 -4.64
CA LYS A 173 7.33 0.54 -4.63
C LYS A 173 7.54 1.17 -3.24
N PRO A 174 8.73 1.69 -2.92
CA PRO A 174 9.03 2.27 -1.60
C PRO A 174 8.04 3.35 -1.15
N ASP A 175 7.58 4.22 -2.06
CA ASP A 175 6.61 5.28 -1.76
C ASP A 175 5.29 4.74 -1.19
N ASN A 176 4.90 3.51 -1.58
CA ASN A 176 3.63 2.89 -1.21
C ASN A 176 3.79 1.91 -0.03
N LEU A 177 4.89 1.99 0.71
CA LEU A 177 5.17 1.14 1.87
C LEU A 177 5.44 2.02 3.08
N LEU A 178 4.49 2.12 4.01
CA LEU A 178 4.70 2.77 5.29
C LEU A 178 5.44 1.81 6.22
N VAL A 179 6.49 2.30 6.88
CA VAL A 179 7.30 1.55 7.82
C VAL A 179 7.43 2.35 9.10
N ASP A 180 7.11 1.72 10.23
CA ASP A 180 7.53 2.19 11.54
C ASP A 180 9.02 1.85 11.73
N PRO A 181 9.92 2.85 11.83
CA PRO A 181 11.35 2.61 11.92
C PRO A 181 11.79 2.02 13.26
N GLU A 182 10.98 2.12 14.33
CA GLU A 182 11.29 1.54 15.64
C GLU A 182 10.91 0.05 15.67
N THR A 183 9.72 -0.29 15.18
CA THR A 183 9.19 -1.66 15.25
C THR A 183 9.47 -2.50 14.00
N GLY A 184 9.76 -1.86 12.87
CA GLY A 184 9.87 -2.50 11.56
C GLY A 184 8.53 -3.01 11.02
N HIS A 185 7.40 -2.57 11.57
CA HIS A 185 6.08 -2.91 11.04
C HIS A 185 5.81 -2.18 9.74
N LEU A 186 5.41 -2.94 8.71
CA LEU A 186 5.17 -2.42 7.37
C LEU A 186 3.69 -2.50 6.99
N LYS A 187 3.19 -1.46 6.32
CA LYS A 187 1.85 -1.41 5.72
C LYS A 187 1.91 -0.93 4.26
N LEU A 188 1.35 -1.74 3.36
CA LEU A 188 1.09 -1.38 1.97
C LEU A 188 -0.08 -0.38 1.90
N ILE A 189 0.12 0.70 1.15
CA ILE A 189 -0.86 1.78 0.93
C ILE A 189 -1.12 1.99 -0.56
N ASP A 190 -2.17 2.78 -0.87
CA ASP A 190 -2.50 3.32 -2.19
C ASP A 190 -2.88 2.30 -3.28
N PHE A 191 -4.15 1.88 -3.26
CA PHE A 191 -4.73 0.99 -4.27
C PHE A 191 -5.23 1.76 -5.51
N GLY A 192 -4.85 3.03 -5.70
CA GLY A 192 -5.30 3.86 -6.82
C GLY A 192 -4.90 3.31 -8.21
N CYS A 193 -3.81 2.55 -8.27
CA CYS A 193 -3.37 1.81 -9.46
C CYS A 193 -3.94 0.39 -9.55
N GLY A 194 -4.63 -0.08 -8.52
CA GLY A 194 -5.03 -1.47 -8.38
C GLY A 194 -6.05 -1.91 -9.42
N THR A 195 -6.27 -3.22 -9.49
CA THR A 195 -7.33 -3.83 -10.30
C THR A 195 -7.67 -5.21 -9.77
N PHE A 196 -8.75 -5.81 -10.29
CA PHE A 196 -9.07 -7.20 -9.99
C PHE A 196 -8.14 -8.15 -10.72
N LEU A 197 -7.77 -9.23 -10.03
CA LEU A 197 -7.00 -10.31 -10.62
C LEU A 197 -7.83 -10.97 -11.72
N GLN A 198 -7.21 -11.16 -12.88
CA GLN A 198 -7.76 -11.89 -14.01
C GLN A 198 -6.66 -12.73 -14.67
N GLU A 199 -7.04 -13.81 -15.35
CA GLU A 199 -6.10 -14.69 -16.06
C GLU A 199 -5.61 -14.07 -17.38
N SER A 200 -6.43 -13.20 -17.99
CA SER A 200 -6.14 -12.54 -19.25
C SER A 200 -5.08 -11.45 -19.11
N VAL A 201 -4.45 -11.11 -20.23
CA VAL A 201 -3.44 -10.05 -20.28
C VAL A 201 -4.05 -8.68 -20.03
N PHE A 202 -3.32 -7.83 -19.31
CA PHE A 202 -3.61 -6.41 -19.21
C PHE A 202 -2.97 -5.67 -20.38
N ARG A 203 -3.72 -4.76 -21.02
CA ARG A 203 -3.25 -3.90 -22.12
C ARG A 203 -3.11 -2.43 -21.72
N THR A 204 -3.31 -2.15 -20.43
CA THR A 204 -3.15 -0.84 -19.83
C THR A 204 -2.29 -0.95 -18.57
N PHE A 205 -1.46 0.05 -18.36
CA PHE A 205 -0.58 0.15 -17.19
C PHE A 205 -0.86 1.46 -16.47
N ALA A 206 -1.02 1.37 -15.15
CA ALA A 206 -1.32 2.52 -14.30
C ALA A 206 -0.20 2.83 -13.29
N GLY A 207 0.70 1.87 -13.04
CA GLY A 207 1.76 1.99 -12.04
C GLY A 207 2.97 2.81 -12.48
N THR A 208 4.03 2.73 -11.70
CA THR A 208 5.28 3.46 -11.93
C THR A 208 6.11 2.78 -13.03
N ARG A 209 6.43 3.52 -14.10
CA ARG A 209 7.07 2.96 -15.31
C ARG A 209 8.39 2.23 -15.04
N THR A 210 9.22 2.72 -14.13
CA THR A 210 10.51 2.08 -13.79
C THR A 210 10.36 0.75 -13.03
N TYR A 211 9.16 0.44 -12.53
CA TYR A 211 8.79 -0.85 -11.94
C TYR A 211 8.01 -1.74 -12.93
N SER A 212 7.79 -1.28 -14.17
CA SER A 212 7.07 -2.06 -15.18
C SER A 212 7.97 -3.16 -15.76
N PRO A 213 7.39 -4.32 -16.11
CA PRO A 213 8.14 -5.45 -16.62
C PRO A 213 8.51 -5.27 -18.11
N PRO A 214 9.54 -5.98 -18.62
CA PRO A 214 10.01 -5.80 -19.99
C PRO A 214 8.96 -6.16 -21.04
N GLU A 215 8.07 -7.13 -20.80
CA GLU A 215 6.98 -7.46 -21.73
C GLU A 215 5.99 -6.30 -21.91
N TRP A 216 5.78 -5.47 -20.88
CA TRP A 216 4.97 -4.26 -21.04
C TRP A 216 5.67 -3.26 -21.96
N ILE A 217 6.97 -3.05 -21.77
CA ILE A 217 7.77 -2.12 -22.59
C ILE A 217 7.85 -2.60 -24.05
N CYS A 218 8.08 -3.89 -24.28
CA CYS A 218 8.26 -4.44 -25.62
C CYS A 218 6.94 -4.68 -26.37
N LEU A 219 5.90 -5.13 -25.66
CA LEU A 219 4.69 -5.70 -26.28
C LEU A 219 3.41 -4.94 -25.94
N GLY A 220 3.44 -4.03 -24.97
CA GLY A 220 2.26 -3.29 -24.52
C GLY A 220 1.24 -4.16 -23.80
N TYR A 221 1.63 -5.32 -23.27
CA TYR A 221 0.78 -6.15 -22.42
C TYR A 221 1.58 -6.94 -21.38
N TYR A 222 0.92 -7.35 -20.30
CA TYR A 222 1.54 -8.15 -19.24
C TYR A 222 0.51 -9.07 -18.55
N HIS A 223 1.01 -10.11 -17.88
CA HIS A 223 0.21 -10.90 -16.95
C HIS A 223 0.41 -10.37 -15.52
N GLY A 224 -0.68 -10.28 -14.76
CA GLY A 224 -0.68 -9.62 -13.44
C GLY A 224 0.32 -10.22 -12.44
N HIS A 225 0.34 -11.54 -12.31
CA HIS A 225 1.27 -12.21 -11.38
C HIS A 225 2.74 -12.00 -11.76
N ALA A 226 3.10 -12.23 -13.02
CA ALA A 226 4.47 -12.08 -13.50
C ALA A 226 4.98 -10.64 -13.34
N ALA A 227 4.15 -9.65 -13.70
CA ALA A 227 4.47 -8.23 -13.51
C ALA A 227 4.66 -7.87 -12.01
N THR A 228 3.85 -8.46 -11.13
CA THR A 228 3.99 -8.26 -9.68
C THR A 228 5.33 -8.79 -9.18
N ILE A 229 5.73 -10.01 -9.60
CA ILE A 229 7.03 -10.58 -9.25
C ILE A 229 8.19 -9.72 -9.77
N TRP A 230 8.09 -9.18 -10.98
CA TRP A 230 9.08 -8.24 -11.51
C TRP A 230 9.21 -6.99 -10.62
N SER A 231 8.10 -6.33 -10.27
CA SER A 231 8.13 -5.15 -9.39
C SER A 231 8.71 -5.45 -8.01
N LEU A 232 8.47 -6.66 -7.48
CA LEU A 232 9.06 -7.11 -6.22
C LEU A 232 10.58 -7.30 -6.32
N GLY A 233 11.08 -7.81 -7.45
CA GLY A 233 12.51 -7.88 -7.71
C GLY A 233 13.17 -6.50 -7.79
N VAL A 234 12.53 -5.54 -8.48
CA VAL A 234 12.97 -4.14 -8.52
C VAL A 234 12.98 -3.53 -7.12
N LEU A 235 11.91 -3.72 -6.33
CA LEU A 235 11.83 -3.24 -4.95
C LEU A 235 12.95 -3.82 -4.08
N LEU A 236 13.16 -5.14 -4.10
CA LEU A 236 14.22 -5.77 -3.30
C LEU A 236 15.60 -5.23 -3.67
N TYR A 237 15.86 -5.05 -4.97
CA TYR A 237 17.09 -4.43 -5.44
C TYR A 237 17.25 -3.02 -4.87
N VAL A 238 16.21 -2.19 -4.94
CA VAL A 238 16.24 -0.81 -4.43
C VAL A 238 16.48 -0.80 -2.92
N MET A 239 15.85 -1.72 -2.17
CA MET A 239 16.05 -1.84 -0.72
C MET A 239 17.51 -2.12 -0.36
N VAL A 240 18.17 -3.04 -1.06
CA VAL A 240 19.56 -3.42 -0.72
C VAL A 240 20.59 -2.55 -1.43
N CYS A 241 20.31 -1.96 -2.59
CA CYS A 241 21.29 -1.17 -3.34
C CYS A 241 21.14 0.34 -3.18
N GLY A 242 20.00 0.82 -2.68
CA GLY A 242 19.71 2.25 -2.52
C GLY A 242 19.42 3.00 -3.82
N ASP A 243 19.40 2.30 -4.96
CA ASP A 243 19.26 2.91 -6.28
C ASP A 243 18.44 1.98 -7.19
N MET A 244 17.86 2.56 -8.24
CA MET A 244 17.09 1.81 -9.23
C MET A 244 18.00 0.88 -10.05
N PRO A 245 17.60 -0.39 -10.27
CA PRO A 245 18.35 -1.29 -11.16
C PRO A 245 18.29 -0.84 -12.62
N PHE A 246 17.16 -0.23 -13.01
CA PHE A 246 16.86 0.19 -14.37
C PHE A 246 16.35 1.64 -14.34
N ARG A 247 16.93 2.51 -15.17
CA ARG A 247 16.57 3.94 -15.22
C ARG A 247 15.79 4.30 -16.47
N GLU A 248 16.05 3.58 -17.56
CA GLU A 248 15.40 3.76 -18.85
C GLU A 248 14.82 2.43 -19.38
N ASP A 249 13.90 2.53 -20.33
CA ASP A 249 13.29 1.37 -21.00
C ASP A 249 14.34 0.38 -21.56
N ARG A 250 15.46 0.89 -22.10
CA ARG A 250 16.54 0.03 -22.61
C ARG A 250 17.16 -0.85 -21.51
N ASP A 251 17.26 -0.32 -20.29
CA ASP A 251 17.85 -1.03 -19.16
C ASP A 251 16.89 -2.14 -18.71
N ILE A 252 15.59 -1.80 -18.60
CA ILE A 252 14.50 -2.73 -18.28
C ILE A 252 14.48 -3.90 -19.26
N VAL A 253 14.52 -3.61 -20.56
CA VAL A 253 14.49 -4.63 -21.62
C VAL A 253 15.76 -5.48 -21.63
N SER A 254 16.92 -4.89 -21.34
CA SER A 254 18.18 -5.65 -21.25
C SER A 254 18.20 -6.62 -20.06
N GLY A 255 17.52 -6.27 -18.97
CA GLY A 255 17.51 -7.03 -17.71
C GLY A 255 18.88 -7.17 -17.04
N GLN A 256 19.89 -6.40 -17.46
CA GLN A 256 21.24 -6.50 -16.89
C GLN A 256 21.32 -5.78 -15.54
N LEU A 257 21.61 -6.52 -14.47
CA LEU A 257 21.76 -5.99 -13.12
C LEU A 257 23.23 -5.65 -12.83
N SER A 258 23.46 -4.54 -12.11
CA SER A 258 24.79 -4.10 -11.70
C SER A 258 24.81 -3.74 -10.23
N PHE A 259 25.25 -4.67 -9.39
CA PHE A 259 25.34 -4.46 -7.94
C PHE A 259 26.53 -3.56 -7.62
N ARG A 260 26.26 -2.32 -7.19
CA ARG A 260 27.30 -1.37 -6.76
C ARG A 260 27.93 -1.71 -5.42
N ARG A 261 27.41 -2.74 -4.75
CA ARG A 261 27.87 -3.23 -3.45
C ARG A 261 27.88 -4.75 -3.45
N GLN A 262 28.66 -5.33 -2.55
CA GLN A 262 28.61 -6.75 -2.27
C GLN A 262 27.30 -7.08 -1.55
N VAL A 263 26.44 -7.85 -2.20
CA VAL A 263 25.24 -8.47 -1.64
C VAL A 263 25.53 -9.96 -1.51
N SER A 264 24.96 -10.63 -0.51
CA SER A 264 25.10 -12.07 -0.36
C SER A 264 24.61 -12.82 -1.61
N PRO A 265 25.22 -13.97 -1.94
CA PRO A 265 24.86 -14.77 -3.11
C PRO A 265 23.43 -15.33 -3.09
#